data_AF-A0A936VUH0-F1
#
_entry.id   AF-A0A936VUH0-F1
#
_cell.length_a   1.000
_cell.length_b   1.000
_cell.length_c   1.000
_cell.angle_alpha   90.00
_cell.angle_beta   90.00
_cell.angle_gamma   90.00
#
_symmetry.space_group_name_H-M   'P 1'
#
loop_
_entity.id
_entity.type
_entity.pdbx_description
1 polymer ?
#
loop_
_entity_poly.entity_id
_entity_poly.type
_entity_poly.pdbx_seq_one_letter_code
_entity_poly.pdbx_strand_id
1 'polypeptide(L)'
;MNFRSGQEKSKEIHSISAKHKILLDQKLEIDFDKVQTLPKVVQDEPLLFQVKNNCSLEKNRDNNLVSTRFENLFSYTDPKIESYFIDKEFVTCESRLIKSQKNILLELRLKFSSIRAGKIYGTIDPSNPIKLTFLNDDFIYLRPSHIVTANIEEKTGNTIYKIQIPLDKEKQKKIKKFELDKIIFLFTSGKESFDIYNFDLLKNMLLCIKKK
;
A
#
# COMPACT_ATOMS: atom_id res chain seq x y z
N MET A 1 11.89 -63.50 -19.36
CA MET A 1 12.60 -63.78 -18.10
C MET A 1 13.77 -62.80 -18.04
N ASN A 2 13.92 -61.89 -17.08
CA ASN A 2 13.77 -62.04 -15.63
C ASN A 2 13.16 -60.80 -14.95
N PHE A 3 12.23 -61.10 -14.05
CA PHE A 3 11.72 -60.25 -12.98
C PHE A 3 12.84 -59.97 -11.96
N ARG A 4 13.13 -58.69 -11.66
CA ARG A 4 13.86 -58.25 -10.44
C ARG A 4 13.88 -56.72 -10.30
N SER A 5 12.73 -56.10 -9.99
CA SER A 5 12.70 -54.70 -9.53
C SER A 5 11.65 -54.38 -8.45
N GLY A 6 10.93 -55.40 -7.95
CA GLY A 6 9.88 -55.24 -6.93
C GLY A 6 10.31 -55.47 -5.47
N GLN A 7 11.49 -56.04 -5.20
CA GLN A 7 11.89 -56.44 -3.84
C GLN A 7 12.73 -55.40 -3.08
N GLU A 8 13.29 -54.39 -3.74
CA GLU A 8 14.07 -53.33 -3.07
C GLU A 8 13.17 -52.18 -2.58
N LYS A 9 12.13 -51.81 -3.33
CA LYS A 9 11.16 -50.78 -2.91
C LYS A 9 10.28 -51.19 -1.71
N SER A 10 10.13 -52.49 -1.45
CA SER A 10 9.36 -53.00 -0.30
C SER A 10 10.13 -52.89 1.03
N LYS A 11 11.47 -52.92 1.01
CA LYS A 11 12.30 -52.84 2.22
C LYS A 11 12.42 -51.41 2.77
N GLU A 12 12.44 -50.39 1.91
CA GLU A 12 12.44 -48.99 2.35
C GLU A 12 11.12 -48.58 3.00
N ILE A 13 9.97 -49.00 2.44
CA ILE A 13 8.64 -48.66 2.97
C ILE A 13 8.40 -49.29 4.36
N HIS A 14 8.90 -50.51 4.62
CA HIS A 14 8.82 -51.13 5.95
C HIS A 14 9.71 -50.45 7.00
N SER A 15 10.83 -49.84 6.60
CA SER A 15 11.72 -49.12 7.53
C SER A 15 11.14 -47.78 8.01
N ILE A 16 10.31 -47.13 7.18
CA ILE A 16 9.67 -45.84 7.49
C ILE A 16 8.41 -46.05 8.35
N SER A 17 7.64 -47.10 8.10
CA SER A 17 6.46 -47.45 8.92
C SER A 17 6.82 -47.87 10.35
N ALA A 18 7.96 -48.54 10.55
CA ALA A 18 8.45 -48.90 11.88
C ALA A 18 8.89 -47.67 12.72
N LYS A 19 9.47 -46.65 12.09
CA LYS A 19 9.86 -45.39 12.78
C LYS A 19 8.66 -44.54 13.17
N HIS A 20 7.59 -44.55 12.36
CA HIS A 20 6.37 -43.79 12.66
C HIS A 20 5.59 -44.39 13.86
N LYS A 21 5.65 -45.72 14.04
CA LYS A 21 4.99 -46.41 15.16
C LYS A 21 5.70 -46.21 16.51
N ILE A 22 7.03 -46.02 16.49
CA ILE A 22 7.83 -45.73 17.70
C ILE A 22 7.58 -44.29 18.22
N LEU A 23 7.21 -43.35 17.34
CA LEU A 23 6.90 -41.96 17.73
C LEU A 23 5.49 -41.78 18.34
N LEU A 24 4.56 -42.70 18.08
CA LEU A 24 3.17 -42.62 18.54
C LEU A 24 2.94 -43.18 19.95
N ASP A 25 3.87 -43.98 20.49
CA ASP A 25 3.76 -44.59 21.82
C ASP A 25 4.53 -43.84 22.93
N GLN A 26 5.20 -42.73 22.62
CA GLN A 26 5.73 -41.82 23.65
C GLN A 26 4.63 -40.89 24.14
N LYS A 27 3.82 -41.37 25.10
CA LYS A 27 3.05 -40.51 25.99
C LYS A 27 4.01 -39.61 26.78
N LEU A 28 4.26 -38.41 26.27
CA LEU A 28 4.77 -37.30 27.07
C LEU A 28 3.59 -36.74 27.87
N GLU A 29 3.41 -37.23 29.09
CA GLU A 29 2.58 -36.58 30.08
C GLU A 29 3.25 -35.25 30.45
N ILE A 30 2.58 -34.14 30.12
CA ILE A 30 3.00 -32.81 30.55
C ILE A 30 2.48 -32.63 31.98
N ASP A 31 3.40 -32.66 32.95
CA ASP A 31 3.17 -32.29 34.35
C ASP A 31 2.94 -30.77 34.43
N PHE A 32 1.67 -30.36 34.48
CA PHE A 32 1.25 -28.95 34.49
C PHE A 32 1.62 -28.21 35.78
N ASP A 33 2.09 -28.91 36.82
CA ASP A 33 2.44 -28.32 38.12
C ASP A 33 3.92 -27.87 38.21
N LYS A 34 4.71 -28.09 37.14
CA LYS A 34 6.13 -27.66 37.03
C LYS A 34 6.40 -26.59 35.98
N VAL A 35 5.37 -25.97 35.41
CA VAL A 35 5.55 -24.79 34.57
C VAL A 35 5.85 -23.60 35.48
N GLN A 36 7.14 -23.40 35.74
CA GLN A 36 7.65 -22.14 36.30
C GLN A 36 7.00 -20.97 35.56
N THR A 37 6.42 -20.06 36.33
CA THR A 37 5.72 -18.87 35.86
C THR A 37 6.48 -18.21 34.72
N LEU A 38 5.93 -18.34 33.51
CA LEU A 38 6.34 -17.55 32.35
C LEU A 38 6.34 -16.08 32.77
N PRO A 39 7.40 -15.30 32.44
CA PRO A 39 7.37 -13.87 32.68
C PRO A 39 6.11 -13.32 32.01
N LYS A 40 5.30 -12.58 32.78
CA LYS A 40 4.07 -11.95 32.28
C LYS A 40 4.39 -11.29 30.95
N VAL A 41 3.77 -11.79 29.88
CA VAL A 41 3.76 -11.15 28.58
C VAL A 41 3.20 -9.75 28.83
N VAL A 42 4.10 -8.77 28.80
CA VAL A 42 3.72 -7.36 28.74
C VAL A 42 2.83 -7.28 27.52
N GLN A 43 1.57 -6.90 27.73
CA GLN A 43 0.66 -6.61 26.64
C GLN A 43 1.32 -5.48 25.85
N ASP A 44 1.97 -5.82 24.75
CA ASP A 44 2.36 -4.83 23.76
C ASP A 44 1.06 -4.23 23.24
N GLU A 45 0.73 -3.07 23.79
CA GLU A 45 -0.19 -2.10 23.22
C GLU A 45 0.06 -2.08 21.71
N PRO A 46 -0.95 -2.28 20.86
CA PRO A 46 -0.73 -2.37 19.42
C PRO A 46 0.09 -1.15 19.03
N LEU A 47 1.26 -1.40 18.44
CA LEU A 47 2.17 -0.39 17.90
C LEU A 47 1.40 0.40 16.86
N LEU A 48 0.61 1.37 17.35
CA LEU A 48 0.03 2.42 16.56
C LEU A 48 1.26 3.13 16.04
N PHE A 49 1.60 2.89 14.78
CA PHE A 49 2.68 3.57 14.08
C PHE A 49 2.26 5.03 13.98
N GLN A 50 2.37 5.78 15.07
CA GLN A 50 2.12 7.20 15.11
C GLN A 50 3.27 7.82 14.33
N VAL A 51 3.06 7.96 13.02
CA VAL A 51 3.92 8.74 12.14
C VAL A 51 4.05 10.11 12.80
N LYS A 52 5.23 10.38 13.34
CA LYS A 52 5.55 11.63 14.02
C LYS A 52 5.24 12.76 13.04
N ASN A 53 4.22 13.56 13.37
CA ASN A 53 3.69 14.64 12.53
C ASN A 53 4.73 15.76 12.34
N ASN A 54 5.73 15.54 11.48
CA ASN A 54 6.69 16.56 11.05
C ASN A 54 6.03 17.43 9.97
N CYS A 55 5.01 18.19 10.37
CA CYS A 55 4.29 19.15 9.54
C CYS A 55 5.28 20.19 8.95
N SER A 56 5.81 19.87 7.77
CA SER A 56 6.77 20.68 7.04
C SER A 56 6.07 21.31 5.83
N LEU A 57 6.05 22.64 5.79
CA LEU A 57 5.39 23.40 4.73
C LEU A 57 6.41 24.07 3.83
N GLU A 58 6.17 23.97 2.53
CA GLU A 58 6.91 24.64 1.47
C GLU A 58 6.08 25.83 0.97
N LYS A 59 6.75 26.95 0.69
CA LYS A 59 6.11 28.12 0.09
C LYS A 59 6.68 28.36 -1.29
N ASN A 60 5.85 28.87 -2.19
CA ASN A 60 6.37 29.39 -3.45
C ASN A 60 7.06 30.75 -3.25
N ARG A 61 7.74 31.23 -4.31
CA ARG A 61 8.47 32.51 -4.29
C ARG A 61 7.59 33.70 -3.87
N ASP A 62 6.34 33.71 -4.31
CA ASP A 62 5.40 34.81 -4.03
C ASP A 62 4.66 34.65 -2.69
N ASN A 63 4.96 33.59 -1.92
CA ASN A 63 4.31 33.23 -0.65
C ASN A 63 2.77 33.12 -0.70
N ASN A 64 2.17 33.04 -1.89
CA ASN A 64 0.72 32.93 -2.10
C ASN A 64 0.25 31.47 -2.21
N LEU A 65 1.19 30.53 -2.30
CA LEU A 65 0.97 29.09 -2.29
C LEU A 65 1.76 28.46 -1.16
N VAL A 66 1.08 27.63 -0.37
CA VAL A 66 1.68 26.82 0.68
C VAL A 66 1.39 25.36 0.36
N SER A 67 2.38 24.48 0.41
CA SER A 67 2.21 23.05 0.20
C SER A 67 2.82 22.23 1.33
N THR A 68 2.25 21.05 1.59
CA THR A 68 2.97 20.02 2.34
C THR A 68 4.08 19.44 1.46
N ARG A 69 5.04 18.75 2.08
CA ARG A 69 5.96 17.88 1.34
C ARG A 69 5.20 16.70 0.72
N PHE A 70 5.82 16.09 -0.28
CA PHE A 70 5.38 14.79 -0.77
C PHE A 70 5.67 13.72 0.27
N GLU A 71 4.67 12.88 0.52
CA GLU A 71 4.81 11.69 1.36
C GLU A 71 4.17 10.49 0.66
N ASN A 72 4.72 9.30 0.90
CA ASN A 72 4.25 8.07 0.27
C ASN A 72 2.87 7.69 0.83
N LEU A 73 1.87 7.62 -0.05
CA LEU A 73 0.52 7.18 0.28
C LEU A 73 0.42 5.65 0.22
N PHE A 74 0.94 5.07 -0.86
CA PHE A 74 1.03 3.62 -1.03
C PHE A 74 2.16 3.26 -1.99
N SER A 75 2.62 2.02 -1.89
CA SER A 75 3.50 1.37 -2.87
C SER A 75 3.02 -0.05 -3.13
N TYR A 76 3.23 -0.57 -4.32
CA TYR A 76 2.78 -1.91 -4.68
C TYR A 76 3.64 -2.53 -5.76
N THR A 77 3.90 -3.82 -5.59
CA THR A 77 4.48 -4.70 -6.59
C THR A 77 3.67 -5.99 -6.62
N ASP A 78 3.24 -6.42 -7.81
CA ASP A 78 2.53 -7.70 -7.95
C ASP A 78 3.51 -8.85 -7.59
N PRO A 79 3.12 -9.81 -6.74
CA PRO A 79 3.98 -10.94 -6.36
C PRO A 79 4.57 -11.72 -7.54
N LYS A 80 3.89 -11.72 -8.70
CA LYS A 80 4.36 -12.39 -9.92
C LYS A 80 5.55 -11.69 -10.58
N ILE A 81 5.75 -10.41 -10.31
CA ILE A 81 6.84 -9.61 -10.88
C ILE A 81 7.83 -9.11 -9.84
N GLU A 82 7.59 -9.39 -8.55
CA GLU A 82 8.42 -8.94 -7.42
C GLU A 82 9.91 -9.26 -7.61
N SER A 83 10.25 -10.41 -8.21
CA SER A 83 11.64 -10.78 -8.49
C SER A 83 12.38 -9.81 -9.43
N TYR A 84 11.67 -9.01 -10.21
CA TYR A 84 12.24 -7.98 -11.09
C TYR A 84 12.42 -6.62 -10.39
N PHE A 85 11.92 -6.48 -9.16
CA PHE A 85 11.73 -5.24 -8.42
C PHE A 85 12.30 -5.35 -6.99
N ILE A 86 13.58 -5.73 -6.88
CA ILE A 86 14.25 -5.99 -5.60
C ILE A 86 14.47 -4.71 -4.78
N ASP A 87 15.03 -3.67 -5.41
CA ASP A 87 15.43 -2.44 -4.72
C ASP A 87 14.37 -1.33 -4.77
N LYS A 88 13.26 -1.58 -5.47
CA LYS A 88 12.21 -0.58 -5.69
C LYS A 88 10.89 -1.22 -6.02
N GLU A 89 9.82 -0.53 -5.65
CA GLU A 89 8.46 -0.93 -5.96
C GLU A 89 8.10 -0.67 -7.43
N PHE A 90 7.25 -1.53 -7.99
CA PHE A 90 6.74 -1.35 -9.36
C PHE A 90 5.88 -0.09 -9.46
N VAL A 91 4.99 0.13 -8.49
CA VAL A 91 4.13 1.30 -8.38
C VAL A 91 4.36 2.00 -7.05
N THR A 92 4.45 3.32 -7.09
CA THR A 92 4.42 4.16 -5.88
C THR A 92 3.50 5.34 -6.12
N CYS A 93 2.74 5.76 -5.11
CA CYS A 93 1.97 6.99 -5.14
C CYS A 93 2.38 7.90 -4.00
N GLU A 94 2.93 9.05 -4.34
CA GLU A 94 3.18 10.13 -3.38
C GLU A 94 2.01 11.10 -3.38
N SER A 95 1.72 11.70 -2.24
CA SER A 95 0.67 12.70 -2.09
C SER A 95 1.20 13.96 -1.43
N ARG A 96 0.64 15.11 -1.80
CA ARG A 96 0.79 16.38 -1.08
C ARG A 96 -0.48 17.22 -1.19
N LEU A 97 -0.63 18.18 -0.27
CA LEU A 97 -1.65 19.20 -0.37
C LEU A 97 -1.04 20.53 -0.76
N ILE A 98 -1.75 21.28 -1.61
CA ILE A 98 -1.41 22.63 -2.02
C ILE A 98 -2.58 23.53 -1.63
N LYS A 99 -2.30 24.60 -0.88
CA LYS A 99 -3.29 25.60 -0.47
C LYS A 99 -3.00 26.92 -1.17
N SER A 100 -4.03 27.44 -1.82
CA SER A 100 -4.08 28.80 -2.35
C SER A 100 -5.33 29.49 -1.81
N GLN A 101 -5.16 30.50 -0.97
CA GLN A 101 -6.26 31.18 -0.30
C GLN A 101 -7.21 30.19 0.43
N LYS A 102 -8.44 30.01 -0.07
CA LYS A 102 -9.45 29.08 0.46
C LYS A 102 -9.49 27.73 -0.27
N ASN A 103 -8.75 27.60 -1.37
CA ASN A 103 -8.73 26.40 -2.19
C ASN A 103 -7.62 25.46 -1.71
N ILE A 104 -7.96 24.18 -1.60
CA ILE A 104 -7.00 23.11 -1.33
C ILE A 104 -7.05 22.13 -2.50
N LEU A 105 -5.90 21.86 -3.08
CA LEU A 105 -5.69 20.84 -4.08
C LEU A 105 -4.95 19.66 -3.43
N LEU A 106 -5.42 18.45 -3.71
CA LEU A 106 -4.65 17.23 -3.52
C LEU A 106 -3.86 16.98 -4.80
N GLU A 107 -2.54 16.86 -4.68
CA GLU A 107 -1.69 16.41 -5.77
C GLU A 107 -1.21 14.99 -5.47
N LEU A 108 -1.49 14.07 -6.39
CA LEU A 108 -0.99 12.70 -6.38
C LEU A 108 0.05 12.54 -7.49
N ARG A 109 1.17 11.90 -7.16
CA ARG A 109 2.20 11.50 -8.12
C ARG A 109 2.24 9.98 -8.17
N LEU A 110 1.57 9.42 -9.15
CA LEU A 110 1.58 7.97 -9.40
C LEU A 110 2.73 7.64 -10.34
N LYS A 111 3.69 6.87 -9.86
CA LYS A 111 4.92 6.50 -10.56
C LYS A 111 4.95 5.00 -10.80
N PHE A 112 5.13 4.61 -12.05
CA PHE A 112 5.41 3.25 -12.47
C PHE A 112 6.89 3.13 -12.81
N SER A 113 7.55 2.10 -12.27
CA SER A 113 8.92 1.71 -12.57
C SER A 113 9.04 1.02 -13.93
N SER A 114 8.46 1.61 -14.98
CA SER A 114 8.43 1.07 -16.34
C SER A 114 8.16 2.16 -17.38
N ILE A 115 8.92 2.15 -18.47
CA ILE A 115 8.74 3.05 -19.62
C ILE A 115 7.46 2.72 -20.42
N ARG A 116 6.95 1.49 -20.29
CA ARG A 116 5.79 1.02 -21.05
C ARG A 116 4.47 1.29 -20.35
N ALA A 117 4.49 1.69 -19.08
CA ALA A 117 3.28 1.88 -18.28
C ALA A 117 2.31 2.87 -18.94
N GLY A 118 2.80 3.95 -19.54
CA GLY A 118 1.93 4.91 -20.25
C GLY A 118 1.11 4.28 -21.38
N LYS A 119 1.68 3.31 -22.10
CA LYS A 119 1.01 2.59 -23.19
C LYS A 119 0.05 1.51 -22.66
N ILE A 120 0.35 0.93 -21.50
CA ILE A 120 -0.45 -0.12 -20.86
C ILE A 120 -1.69 0.47 -20.17
N TYR A 121 -1.49 1.52 -19.38
CA TYR A 121 -2.55 2.13 -18.58
C TYR A 121 -3.31 3.22 -19.35
N GLY A 122 -2.65 3.96 -20.24
CA GLY A 122 -3.28 5.05 -21.00
C GLY A 122 -3.44 6.32 -20.15
N THR A 123 -4.59 6.98 -20.18
CA THR A 123 -4.84 8.27 -19.50
C THR A 123 -5.87 8.15 -18.38
N ILE A 124 -5.98 9.18 -17.54
CA ILE A 124 -7.05 9.33 -16.55
C ILE A 124 -7.89 10.55 -16.92
N ASP A 125 -9.18 10.33 -17.17
CA ASP A 125 -10.10 11.38 -17.61
C ASP A 125 -10.91 11.94 -16.41
N PRO A 126 -11.16 13.26 -16.30
CA PRO A 126 -12.01 13.83 -15.26
C PRO A 126 -13.43 13.26 -15.17
N SER A 127 -13.97 12.76 -16.29
CA SER A 127 -15.25 12.05 -16.35
C SER A 127 -15.24 10.70 -15.62
N ASN A 128 -14.05 10.11 -15.45
CA ASN A 128 -13.80 8.86 -14.74
C ASN A 128 -13.14 9.17 -13.37
N PRO A 129 -13.92 9.38 -12.30
CA PRO A 129 -13.37 9.77 -11.02
C PRO A 129 -12.53 8.66 -10.40
N ILE A 130 -11.48 9.07 -9.70
CA ILE A 130 -10.73 8.21 -8.76
C ILE A 130 -11.62 7.96 -7.55
N LYS A 131 -11.77 6.71 -7.12
CA LYS A 131 -12.53 6.37 -5.92
C LYS A 131 -11.57 6.17 -4.75
N LEU A 132 -11.82 6.88 -3.65
CA LEU A 132 -11.13 6.69 -2.38
C LEU A 132 -12.10 6.04 -1.40
N THR A 133 -11.77 4.86 -0.89
CA THR A 133 -12.55 4.16 0.14
C THR A 133 -11.91 4.38 1.51
N PHE A 134 -12.75 4.27 2.53
CA PHE A 134 -12.37 4.39 3.93
C PHE A 134 -12.63 3.06 4.64
N LEU A 135 -11.97 2.84 5.79
CA LEU A 135 -12.11 1.59 6.56
C LEU A 135 -13.54 1.33 7.07
N ASN A 136 -14.41 2.35 7.07
CA ASN A 136 -15.82 2.22 7.43
C ASN A 136 -16.75 1.96 6.22
N ASP A 137 -16.19 1.46 5.12
CA ASP A 137 -16.87 1.18 3.85
C ASP A 137 -17.47 2.41 3.11
N ASP A 138 -17.35 3.62 3.67
CA ASP A 138 -17.72 4.85 2.98
C ASP A 138 -16.72 5.15 1.85
N PHE A 139 -17.08 6.07 0.96
CA PHE A 139 -16.20 6.50 -0.13
C PHE A 139 -16.41 7.96 -0.55
N ILE A 140 -15.42 8.48 -1.26
CA ILE A 140 -15.52 9.72 -2.04
C ILE A 140 -15.00 9.52 -3.46
N TYR A 141 -15.58 10.28 -4.39
CA TYR A 141 -15.08 10.42 -5.74
C TYR A 141 -14.20 11.67 -5.86
N LEU A 142 -12.99 11.48 -6.35
CA LEU A 142 -11.97 12.48 -6.59
C LEU A 142 -11.86 12.70 -8.11
N ARG A 143 -12.22 13.88 -8.58
CA ARG A 143 -12.14 14.22 -10.00
C ARG A 143 -10.85 15.00 -10.28
N PRO A 144 -9.99 14.50 -11.18
CA PRO A 144 -8.86 15.30 -11.68
C PRO A 144 -9.33 16.62 -12.29
N SER A 145 -8.52 17.68 -12.17
CA SER A 145 -8.80 18.99 -12.76
C SER A 145 -8.73 19.01 -14.29
N HIS A 146 -8.03 18.04 -14.89
CA HIS A 146 -7.79 17.90 -16.33
C HIS A 146 -7.49 16.45 -16.69
N ILE A 147 -7.46 16.12 -17.98
CA ILE A 147 -7.03 14.81 -18.49
C ILE A 147 -5.56 14.61 -18.12
N VAL A 148 -5.28 13.53 -17.38
CA VAL A 148 -3.93 13.21 -16.94
C VAL A 148 -3.30 12.21 -17.91
N THR A 149 -2.17 12.60 -18.50
CA THR A 149 -1.38 11.76 -19.40
C THR A 149 -0.11 11.27 -18.70
N ALA A 150 0.42 10.17 -19.22
CA ALA A 150 1.70 9.62 -18.81
C ALA A 150 2.85 10.53 -19.26
N ASN A 151 3.81 10.79 -18.37
CA ASN A 151 5.09 11.43 -18.69
C ASN A 151 6.24 10.48 -18.36
N ILE A 152 7.13 10.23 -19.31
CA ILE A 152 8.32 9.40 -19.08
C ILE A 152 9.43 10.30 -18.55
N GLU A 153 9.97 9.95 -17.39
CA GLU A 153 11.18 10.57 -16.85
C GLU A 153 12.41 9.97 -17.54
N GLU A 154 13.03 10.71 -18.45
CA GLU A 154 14.11 10.23 -19.32
C GLU A 154 15.28 9.61 -18.56
N LYS A 155 15.64 10.16 -17.40
CA LYS A 155 16.79 9.71 -16.61
C LYS A 155 16.59 8.33 -15.98
N THR A 156 15.36 7.99 -15.60
CA THR A 156 15.05 6.79 -14.82
C THR A 156 14.25 5.76 -15.63
N GLY A 157 13.64 6.18 -16.74
CA GLY A 157 12.68 5.39 -17.49
C GLY A 157 11.35 5.19 -16.76
N ASN A 158 11.12 5.89 -15.65
CA ASN A 158 9.87 5.80 -14.90
C ASN A 158 8.75 6.52 -15.66
N THR A 159 7.54 5.97 -15.65
CA THR A 159 6.35 6.69 -16.11
C THR A 159 5.65 7.34 -14.92
N ILE A 160 5.32 8.63 -15.04
CA ILE A 160 4.72 9.43 -13.99
C ILE A 160 3.38 10.01 -14.47
N TYR A 161 2.35 9.86 -13.64
CA TYR A 161 1.08 10.56 -13.75
C TYR A 161 1.01 11.60 -12.63
N LYS A 162 0.86 12.87 -12.99
CA LYS A 162 0.68 13.98 -12.04
C LYS A 162 -0.79 14.37 -12.02
N ILE A 163 -1.47 14.08 -10.91
CA ILE A 163 -2.91 14.21 -10.79
C ILE A 163 -3.20 15.32 -9.79
N GLN A 164 -3.93 16.35 -10.20
CA GLN A 164 -4.36 17.45 -9.32
C GLN A 164 -5.87 17.39 -9.15
N ILE A 165 -6.33 17.38 -7.91
CA ILE A 165 -7.74 17.20 -7.54
C ILE A 165 -8.15 18.33 -6.59
N PRO A 166 -9.18 19.13 -6.91
CA PRO A 166 -9.73 20.09 -5.97
C PRO A 166 -10.48 19.37 -4.84
N LEU A 167 -10.13 19.69 -3.60
CA LEU A 167 -10.81 19.20 -2.42
C LEU A 167 -11.79 20.26 -1.91
N ASP A 168 -13.08 20.07 -2.20
CA ASP A 168 -14.14 20.87 -1.58
C ASP A 168 -14.25 20.59 -0.06
N LYS A 169 -15.05 21.41 0.63
CA LYS A 169 -15.20 21.30 2.09
C LYS A 169 -15.78 19.95 2.53
N GLU A 170 -16.66 19.34 1.76
CA GLU A 170 -17.28 18.04 2.09
C GLU A 170 -16.26 16.91 2.00
N LYS A 171 -15.46 16.86 0.92
CA LYS A 171 -14.35 15.90 0.79
C LYS A 171 -13.33 16.08 1.91
N GLN A 172 -12.96 17.32 2.23
CA GLN A 172 -12.05 17.60 3.34
C GLN A 172 -12.60 17.14 4.69
N LYS A 173 -13.92 17.25 4.92
CA LYS A 173 -14.56 16.74 6.15
C LYS A 173 -14.51 15.22 6.21
N LYS A 174 -14.84 14.52 5.12
CA LYS A 174 -14.79 13.05 5.06
C LYS A 174 -13.37 12.52 5.29
N ILE A 175 -12.37 13.05 4.58
CA ILE A 175 -10.95 12.68 4.76
C ILE A 175 -10.48 12.90 6.21
N LYS A 176 -10.98 13.93 6.90
CA LYS A 176 -10.63 14.18 8.30
C LYS A 176 -11.31 13.24 9.29
N LYS A 177 -12.44 12.65 8.92
CA LYS A 177 -13.29 11.87 9.81
C LYS A 177 -12.91 10.39 9.81
N PHE A 178 -12.52 9.86 8.66
CA PHE A 178 -12.30 8.43 8.48
C PHE A 178 -10.89 8.14 7.95
N GLU A 179 -10.36 7.00 8.38
CA GLU A 179 -9.09 6.45 7.91
C GLU A 179 -9.26 5.86 6.51
N LEU A 180 -8.26 6.06 5.67
CA LEU A 180 -8.26 5.57 4.28
C LEU A 180 -8.15 4.04 4.27
N ASP A 181 -8.62 3.41 3.20
CA ASP A 181 -8.50 1.96 3.00
C ASP A 181 -7.86 1.67 1.63
N LYS A 182 -8.54 2.05 0.54
CA LYS A 182 -8.03 1.84 -0.82
C LYS A 182 -8.22 3.06 -1.69
N ILE A 183 -7.44 3.10 -2.76
CA ILE A 183 -7.60 4.03 -3.86
C ILE A 183 -7.72 3.26 -5.17
N ILE A 184 -8.71 3.65 -5.97
CA ILE A 184 -9.07 3.01 -7.22
C ILE A 184 -8.93 4.04 -8.34
N PHE A 185 -8.07 3.74 -9.29
CA PHE A 185 -7.87 4.52 -10.50
C PHE A 185 -8.65 3.89 -11.65
N LEU A 186 -9.38 4.71 -12.39
CA LEU A 186 -10.02 4.34 -13.64
C LEU A 186 -9.21 4.95 -14.77
N PHE A 187 -8.31 4.16 -15.32
CA PHE A 187 -7.58 4.51 -16.53
C PHE A 187 -8.43 4.20 -17.76
N THR A 188 -8.04 4.75 -18.91
CA THR A 188 -8.68 4.42 -20.19
C THR A 188 -8.56 2.95 -20.56
N SER A 189 -7.54 2.23 -20.08
CA SER A 189 -7.38 0.80 -20.36
C SER A 189 -8.04 -0.11 -19.32
N GLY A 190 -8.43 0.41 -18.15
CA GLY A 190 -9.00 -0.42 -17.10
C GLY A 190 -8.96 0.18 -15.70
N LYS A 191 -9.39 -0.64 -14.74
CA LYS A 191 -9.47 -0.30 -13.34
C LYS A 191 -8.27 -0.91 -12.60
N GLU A 192 -7.60 -0.09 -11.81
CA GLU A 192 -6.56 -0.52 -10.88
C GLU A 192 -6.95 -0.13 -9.45
N SER A 193 -6.65 -0.99 -8.48
CA SER A 193 -6.98 -0.80 -7.07
C SER A 193 -5.74 -1.05 -6.23
N PHE A 194 -5.46 -0.14 -5.31
CA PHE A 194 -4.30 -0.24 -4.41
C PHE A 194 -4.73 -0.03 -2.97
N ASP A 195 -4.23 -0.90 -2.09
CA ASP A 195 -4.38 -0.75 -0.65
C ASP A 195 -3.48 0.39 -0.16
N ILE A 196 -4.00 1.20 0.76
CA ILE A 196 -3.28 2.33 1.35
C ILE A 196 -2.65 1.85 2.65
N TYR A 197 -1.36 2.07 2.85
CA TYR A 197 -0.69 1.72 4.12
C TYR A 197 -0.60 2.89 5.09
N ASN A 198 -0.65 4.12 4.59
CA ASN A 198 -0.60 5.32 5.42
C ASN A 198 -2.02 5.91 5.59
N PHE A 199 -2.82 5.24 6.41
CA PHE A 199 -4.27 5.45 6.53
C PHE A 199 -4.66 6.86 7.01
N ASP A 200 -3.81 7.51 7.80
CA ASP A 200 -4.02 8.86 8.36
C ASP A 200 -3.33 9.98 7.55
N LEU A 201 -2.60 9.66 6.47
CA LEU A 201 -1.72 10.61 5.79
C LEU A 201 -2.44 11.89 5.37
N LEU A 202 -3.51 11.74 4.60
CA LEU A 202 -4.24 12.89 4.04
C LEU A 202 -4.92 13.72 5.14
N LYS A 203 -5.36 13.06 6.23
CA LYS A 203 -5.91 13.72 7.41
C LYS A 203 -4.84 14.57 8.10
N ASN A 204 -3.66 14.01 8.33
CA ASN A 204 -2.52 14.72 8.91
C ASN A 204 -2.07 15.91 8.05
N MET A 205 -1.98 15.72 6.72
CA MET A 205 -1.71 16.82 5.78
C MET A 205 -2.77 17.92 5.85
N LEU A 206 -4.06 17.57 5.92
CA LEU A 206 -5.16 18.54 6.03
C LEU A 206 -5.14 19.32 7.34
N LEU A 207 -4.73 18.69 8.44
CA LEU A 207 -4.55 19.35 9.73
C LEU A 207 -3.34 20.29 9.69
N CYS A 208 -2.25 19.86 9.06
CA CYS A 208 -1.02 20.65 8.89
C CYS A 208 -1.27 21.93 8.07
N ILE A 209 -1.83 21.79 6.86
CA ILE A 209 -1.97 22.91 5.93
C ILE A 209 -3.01 23.97 6.35
N LYS A 210 -3.93 23.62 7.27
CA LYS A 210 -4.95 24.55 7.79
C LYS A 210 -4.45 25.44 8.93
N LYS A 211 -3.28 25.16 9.52
CA LYS A 211 -2.65 26.02 10.55
C LYS A 211 -2.00 27.29 9.98
N LYS A 212 -1.91 27.41 8.64
CA LYS A 212 -1.48 28.59 7.90
C LYS A 212 -2.66 29.14 7.10
#